data_AF-A0A971QMX0-F1
#
_entry.id   AF-A0A971QMX0-F1
#
_cell.length_a   1.000
_cell.length_b   1.000
_cell.length_c   1.000
_cell.angle_alpha   90.00
_cell.angle_beta   90.00
_cell.angle_gamma   90.00
#
_symmetry.space_group_name_H-M   'P 1'
#
loop_
_entity.id
_entity.type
_entity.pdbx_description
1 polymer ?
#
loop_
_entity_poly.entity_id
_entity_poly.type
_entity_poly.pdbx_seq_one_letter_code
_entity_poly.pdbx_strand_id
1 'polypeptide(L)'
;MNRVSKDRILLIATIALAISAIVESIFRSDVGYLLTPFFAWIPTLIIWSGLWVCLVISVLRIRSLKPDVKSINIASVLILICAMLVAKAIPLERIYIHVDHKLKKGKREHFVVSAESMGVEVQSNTVNEILLPNHLTHLSKNGGSIKWFRDENADYVLFYWWHGMFGVENGFLYCSQGMLPENSFLEYTLMRSHKKLDDNWYFIWCSR
;
A
#
# COMPACT_ATOMS: atom_id res chain seq x y z
N MET A 1 -2.30 -36.04 22.88
CA MET A 1 -2.89 -35.27 21.76
C MET A 1 -2.78 -36.11 20.48
N ASN A 2 -3.92 -36.48 19.85
CA ASN A 2 -3.95 -37.41 18.71
C ASN A 2 -3.25 -36.85 17.46
N ARG A 3 -2.68 -37.71 16.61
CA ARG A 3 -1.89 -37.28 15.44
C ARG A 3 -2.71 -36.40 14.48
N VAL A 4 -3.96 -36.80 14.23
CA VAL A 4 -4.94 -36.04 13.43
C VAL A 4 -5.18 -34.62 13.97
N SER A 5 -5.16 -34.41 15.29
CA SER A 5 -5.34 -33.07 15.86
C SER A 5 -4.10 -32.19 15.64
N LYS A 6 -2.90 -32.77 15.59
CA LYS A 6 -1.67 -32.02 15.25
C LYS A 6 -1.67 -31.54 13.80
N ASP A 7 -2.23 -32.33 12.86
CA ASP A 7 -2.28 -31.94 11.44
C ASP A 7 -3.36 -30.89 11.17
N ARG A 8 -4.47 -30.92 11.91
CA ARG A 8 -5.46 -29.83 11.90
C ARG A 8 -4.87 -28.52 12.41
N ILE A 9 -4.09 -28.56 13.49
CA ILE A 9 -3.37 -27.37 14.00
C ILE A 9 -2.39 -26.84 12.95
N LEU A 10 -1.66 -27.74 12.28
CA LEU A 10 -0.75 -27.35 11.19
C LEU A 10 -1.51 -26.67 10.06
N LEU A 11 -2.64 -27.21 9.61
CA LEU A 11 -3.47 -26.60 8.57
C LEU A 11 -3.96 -25.20 8.98
N ILE A 12 -4.43 -25.04 10.22
CA ILE A 12 -4.87 -23.73 10.74
C ILE A 12 -3.70 -22.73 10.73
N ALA A 13 -2.53 -23.13 11.23
CA ALA A 13 -1.34 -22.29 11.20
C ALA A 13 -0.94 -21.92 9.76
N THR A 14 -1.08 -22.87 8.83
CA THR A 14 -0.81 -22.68 7.40
C THR A 14 -1.72 -21.62 6.80
N ILE A 15 -3.02 -21.71 7.07
CA ILE A 15 -4.02 -20.74 6.59
C ILE A 15 -3.73 -19.36 7.20
N ALA A 16 -3.46 -19.29 8.50
CA ALA A 16 -3.13 -18.03 9.17
C ALA A 16 -1.88 -17.37 8.54
N LEU A 17 -0.81 -18.12 8.30
CA LEU A 17 0.40 -17.61 7.66
C LEU A 17 0.16 -17.18 6.21
N ALA A 18 -0.63 -17.94 5.45
CA ALA A 18 -1.00 -17.59 4.08
C ALA A 18 -1.76 -16.27 4.02
N ILE A 19 -2.75 -16.08 4.90
CA ILE A 19 -3.50 -14.82 5.03
C ILE A 19 -2.55 -13.69 5.44
N SER A 20 -1.72 -13.90 6.45
CA SER A 20 -0.76 -12.89 6.91
C SER A 20 0.20 -12.46 5.81
N ALA A 21 0.67 -13.37 4.96
CA ALA A 21 1.53 -13.04 3.83
C ALA A 21 0.82 -12.20 2.77
N ILE A 22 -0.45 -12.51 2.47
CA ILE A 22 -1.26 -11.70 1.54
C ILE A 22 -1.51 -10.31 2.13
N VAL A 23 -1.88 -10.23 3.41
CA VAL A 23 -2.10 -8.96 4.11
C VAL A 23 -0.82 -8.13 4.13
N GLU A 24 0.33 -8.71 4.51
CA GLU A 24 1.62 -8.03 4.47
C GLU A 24 1.94 -7.50 3.07
N SER A 25 1.68 -8.27 2.01
CA SER A 25 1.93 -7.81 0.64
C SER A 25 1.04 -6.64 0.19
N ILE A 26 -0.15 -6.46 0.79
CA ILE A 26 -1.04 -5.31 0.53
C ILE A 26 -0.55 -4.09 1.32
N PHE A 27 -0.20 -4.30 2.59
CA PHE A 27 0.15 -3.24 3.54
C PHE A 27 1.66 -3.05 3.70
N ARG A 28 2.46 -3.50 2.74
CA ARG A 28 3.92 -3.54 2.87
C ARG A 28 4.51 -2.17 3.17
N SER A 29 4.09 -1.15 2.42
CA SER A 29 4.47 0.24 2.70
C SER A 29 3.99 0.68 4.09
N ASP A 30 2.71 0.46 4.42
CA ASP A 30 2.13 0.86 5.71
C ASP A 30 2.86 0.22 6.92
N VAL A 31 3.27 -1.06 6.82
CA VAL A 31 4.09 -1.75 7.85
C VAL A 31 5.47 -1.13 7.99
N GLY A 32 6.11 -0.80 6.87
CA GLY A 32 7.39 -0.09 6.86
C GLY A 32 7.33 1.34 7.38
N TYR A 33 6.12 1.87 7.59
CA TYR A 33 5.88 3.19 8.16
C TYR A 33 5.51 3.13 9.64
N LEU A 34 4.69 2.15 10.04
CA LEU A 34 4.34 1.93 11.44
C LEU A 34 5.57 1.50 12.24
N LEU A 35 6.40 0.66 11.64
CA LEU A 35 7.71 0.29 12.16
C LEU A 35 8.74 1.23 11.54
N THR A 36 9.79 1.59 12.29
CA THR A 36 10.91 2.31 11.67
C THR A 36 11.49 1.45 10.53
N PRO A 37 12.12 2.05 9.51
CA PRO A 37 12.73 1.28 8.41
C PRO A 37 13.68 0.17 8.91
N PHE A 38 14.29 0.37 10.08
CA PHE A 38 15.15 -0.59 10.77
C PHE A 38 14.43 -1.83 11.28
N PHE A 39 13.12 -1.77 11.55
CA PHE A 39 12.33 -2.90 12.08
C PHE A 39 11.29 -3.43 11.08
N ALA A 40 11.05 -2.74 9.97
CA ALA A 40 10.11 -3.12 8.92
C ALA A 40 10.34 -4.54 8.35
N TRP A 41 11.58 -5.03 8.37
CA TRP A 41 11.92 -6.37 7.88
C TRP A 41 11.55 -7.49 8.87
N ILE A 42 11.30 -7.19 10.15
CA ILE A 42 11.03 -8.21 11.18
C ILE A 42 9.70 -8.95 10.92
N PRO A 43 8.54 -8.27 10.74
CA PRO A 43 7.29 -8.98 10.44
C PRO A 43 7.40 -9.82 9.16
N THR A 44 8.04 -9.26 8.14
CA THR A 44 8.34 -9.94 6.88
C THR A 44 9.13 -11.23 7.16
N LEU A 45 10.23 -11.14 7.91
CA LEU A 45 11.06 -12.29 8.23
C LEU A 45 10.30 -13.36 9.02
N ILE A 46 9.47 -12.97 10.00
CA ILE A 46 8.65 -13.90 10.79
C ILE A 46 7.65 -14.65 9.90
N ILE A 47 6.92 -13.92 9.05
CA ILE A 47 5.91 -14.52 8.16
C ILE A 47 6.59 -15.47 7.16
N TRP A 48 7.64 -15.02 6.49
CA TRP A 48 8.31 -15.80 5.45
C TRP A 48 9.05 -17.01 6.01
N SER A 49 9.72 -16.88 7.17
CA SER A 49 10.31 -18.04 7.85
C SER A 49 9.24 -19.04 8.31
N GLY A 50 8.12 -18.56 8.84
CA GLY A 50 6.98 -19.39 9.22
C GLY A 50 6.41 -20.18 8.03
N LEU A 51 6.24 -19.54 6.87
CA LEU A 51 5.80 -20.21 5.63
C LEU A 51 6.76 -21.34 5.24
N TRP A 52 8.07 -21.08 5.21
CA TRP A 52 9.08 -22.08 4.86
C TRP A 52 9.12 -23.26 5.85
N VAL A 53 9.08 -22.98 7.15
CA VAL A 53 9.04 -24.03 8.19
C VAL A 53 7.79 -24.90 8.04
N CYS A 54 6.61 -24.29 7.88
CA CYS A 54 5.37 -25.04 7.68
C CYS A 54 5.38 -25.86 6.39
N LEU A 55 5.99 -25.32 5.32
CA LEU A 55 6.12 -26.02 4.04
C LEU A 55 6.99 -27.28 4.20
N VAL A 56 8.18 -27.14 4.79
CA VAL A 56 9.10 -28.26 5.01
C VAL A 56 8.45 -29.33 5.88
N ILE A 57 7.82 -28.94 7.00
CA ILE A 57 7.13 -29.89 7.88
C ILE A 57 6.01 -30.62 7.14
N SER A 58 5.20 -29.91 6.34
CA SER A 58 4.11 -30.50 5.57
C SER A 58 4.63 -31.50 4.53
N VAL A 59 5.70 -31.16 3.81
CA VAL A 59 6.32 -32.05 2.81
C VAL A 59 6.92 -33.31 3.44
N LEU A 60 7.65 -33.17 4.55
CA LEU A 60 8.23 -34.32 5.27
C LEU A 60 7.13 -35.27 5.78
N ARG A 61 6.00 -34.72 6.20
CA ARG A 61 4.84 -35.49 6.67
C ARG A 61 4.14 -36.25 5.56
N ILE A 62 4.06 -35.72 4.34
CA ILE A 62 3.41 -36.41 3.19
C ILE A 62 4.03 -37.78 2.93
N ARG A 63 5.35 -37.94 3.09
CA ARG A 63 6.06 -39.22 2.84
C ARG A 63 5.82 -40.30 3.89
N SER A 64 5.35 -39.93 5.08
CA SER A 64 5.35 -40.80 6.27
C SER A 64 3.94 -41.27 6.69
N LEU A 65 2.88 -40.91 5.95
CA LEU A 65 1.52 -40.90 6.52
C LEU A 65 0.48 -41.74 5.77
N LYS A 66 -0.48 -42.23 6.58
CA LYS A 66 -1.74 -42.87 6.17
C LYS A 66 -2.56 -41.93 5.27
N PRO A 67 -3.39 -42.46 4.36
CA PRO A 67 -4.10 -41.67 3.34
C PRO A 67 -4.91 -40.47 3.91
N ASP A 68 -5.61 -40.64 5.02
CA ASP A 68 -6.45 -39.57 5.61
C ASP A 68 -5.66 -38.35 6.10
N VAL A 69 -4.39 -38.55 6.47
CA VAL A 69 -3.52 -37.47 6.95
C VAL A 69 -2.69 -36.89 5.80
N LYS A 70 -2.46 -37.70 4.76
CA LYS A 70 -1.78 -37.29 3.54
C LYS A 70 -2.54 -36.18 2.81
N SER A 71 -3.88 -36.28 2.73
CA SER A 71 -4.72 -35.26 2.09
C SER A 71 -4.62 -33.87 2.76
N ILE A 72 -4.66 -33.82 4.11
CA ILE A 72 -4.53 -32.57 4.87
C ILE A 72 -3.17 -31.91 4.60
N ASN A 73 -2.08 -32.66 4.64
CA ASN A 73 -0.75 -32.11 4.42
C ASN A 73 -0.53 -31.68 2.96
N ILE A 74 -1.11 -32.39 1.98
CA ILE A 74 -1.12 -31.95 0.57
C ILE A 74 -1.85 -30.61 0.44
N ALA A 75 -3.02 -30.46 1.06
CA ALA A 75 -3.76 -29.20 1.06
C ALA A 75 -2.93 -28.06 1.66
N SER A 76 -2.25 -28.28 2.80
CA SER A 76 -1.35 -27.29 3.40
C SER A 76 -0.23 -26.86 2.44
N VAL A 77 0.43 -27.81 1.76
CA VAL A 77 1.47 -27.51 0.77
C VAL A 77 0.92 -26.66 -0.36
N LEU A 78 -0.24 -27.02 -0.91
CA LEU A 78 -0.87 -26.27 -2.00
C LEU A 78 -1.22 -24.84 -1.56
N ILE A 79 -1.79 -24.67 -0.37
CA ILE A 79 -2.13 -23.36 0.19
C ILE A 79 -0.87 -22.50 0.34
N LEU A 80 0.21 -23.03 0.90
CA LEU A 80 1.46 -22.29 1.08
C LEU A 80 2.07 -21.86 -0.25
N ILE A 81 2.18 -22.78 -1.21
CA ILE A 81 2.73 -22.49 -2.53
C ILE A 81 1.88 -21.42 -3.21
N CYS A 82 0.56 -21.57 -3.19
CA CYS A 82 -0.35 -20.58 -3.78
C CYS A 82 -0.22 -19.21 -3.10
N ALA A 83 -0.15 -19.15 -1.77
CA ALA A 83 0.02 -17.91 -1.03
C ALA A 83 1.35 -17.22 -1.37
N MET A 84 2.45 -17.98 -1.45
CA MET A 84 3.76 -17.45 -1.82
C MET A 84 3.76 -16.90 -3.27
N LEU A 85 3.14 -17.63 -4.20
CA LEU A 85 2.99 -17.19 -5.59
C LEU A 85 2.15 -15.91 -5.69
N VAL A 86 1.00 -15.87 -5.03
CA VAL A 86 0.12 -14.69 -4.99
C VAL A 86 0.86 -13.49 -4.38
N ALA A 87 1.48 -13.64 -3.21
CA ALA A 87 2.14 -12.56 -2.50
C ALA A 87 3.39 -12.01 -3.23
N LYS A 88 4.06 -12.80 -4.08
CA LYS A 88 5.25 -12.36 -4.82
C LYS A 88 4.99 -11.96 -6.27
N ALA A 89 4.12 -12.68 -6.97
CA ALA A 89 3.88 -12.45 -8.39
C ALA A 89 2.83 -11.36 -8.64
N ILE A 90 1.86 -11.20 -7.74
CA ILE A 90 0.79 -10.21 -7.89
C ILE A 90 1.19 -8.93 -7.15
N PRO A 91 1.21 -7.76 -7.82
CA PRO A 91 1.55 -6.49 -7.18
C PRO A 91 0.35 -5.97 -6.39
N LEU A 92 -0.03 -6.68 -5.32
CA LEU A 92 -1.25 -6.44 -4.54
C LEU A 92 -1.32 -5.02 -3.97
N GLU A 93 -0.20 -4.48 -3.49
CA GLU A 93 -0.09 -3.08 -3.09
C GLU A 93 -0.45 -2.08 -4.21
N ARG A 94 0.01 -2.32 -5.45
CA ARG A 94 -0.32 -1.45 -6.59
C ARG A 94 -1.80 -1.52 -6.94
N ILE A 95 -2.39 -2.72 -6.82
CA ILE A 95 -3.84 -2.91 -7.01
C ILE A 95 -4.59 -2.11 -5.95
N TYR A 96 -4.16 -2.20 -4.69
CA TYR A 96 -4.76 -1.45 -3.58
C TYR A 96 -4.71 0.07 -3.79
N ILE A 97 -3.55 0.61 -4.19
CA ILE A 97 -3.40 2.04 -4.54
C ILE A 97 -4.36 2.45 -5.66
N HIS A 98 -4.49 1.63 -6.70
CA HIS A 98 -5.38 1.93 -7.83
C HIS A 98 -6.86 1.90 -7.43
N VAL A 99 -7.26 0.93 -6.60
CA VAL A 99 -8.61 0.84 -6.06
C VAL A 99 -8.92 2.04 -5.16
N ASP A 100 -8.01 2.43 -4.27
CA ASP A 100 -8.18 3.63 -3.42
C ASP A 100 -8.37 4.88 -4.27
N HIS A 101 -7.52 5.07 -5.29
CA HIS A 101 -7.67 6.18 -6.23
C HIS A 101 -9.06 6.17 -6.85
N LYS A 102 -9.48 5.05 -7.47
CA LYS A 102 -10.75 4.98 -8.19
C LYS A 102 -11.95 5.27 -7.30
N LEU A 103 -11.93 4.80 -6.05
CA LEU A 103 -13.00 5.02 -5.09
C LEU A 103 -13.06 6.47 -4.58
N LYS A 104 -11.93 7.17 -4.50
CA LYS A 104 -11.83 8.52 -3.93
C LYS A 104 -11.71 9.64 -4.97
N LYS A 105 -11.42 9.32 -6.23
CA LYS A 105 -11.18 10.27 -7.34
C LYS A 105 -12.23 11.37 -7.38
N GLY A 106 -13.51 11.02 -7.54
CA GLY A 106 -14.57 12.02 -7.71
C GLY A 106 -14.70 12.98 -6.51
N LYS A 107 -14.45 12.51 -5.28
CA LYS A 107 -14.45 13.38 -4.10
C LYS A 107 -13.24 14.30 -4.05
N ARG A 108 -12.06 13.81 -4.46
CA ARG A 108 -10.85 14.63 -4.56
C ARG A 108 -11.00 15.71 -5.63
N GLU A 109 -11.53 15.36 -6.80
CA GLU A 109 -11.81 16.32 -7.88
C GLU A 109 -12.83 17.38 -7.46
N HIS A 110 -13.93 16.95 -6.83
CA HIS A 110 -14.91 17.88 -6.28
C HIS A 110 -14.28 18.83 -5.25
N PHE A 111 -13.39 18.34 -4.39
CA PHE A 111 -12.66 19.20 -3.46
C PHE A 111 -11.80 20.23 -4.20
N VAL A 112 -11.01 19.82 -5.20
CA VAL A 112 -10.13 20.74 -5.94
C VAL A 112 -10.94 21.84 -6.64
N VAL A 113 -12.07 21.50 -7.27
CA VAL A 113 -12.92 22.48 -7.96
C VAL A 113 -13.64 23.41 -6.98
N SER A 114 -14.06 22.89 -5.82
CA SER A 114 -14.87 23.63 -4.86
C SER A 114 -14.06 24.29 -3.74
N ALA A 115 -12.73 24.15 -3.71
CA ALA A 115 -11.89 24.58 -2.59
C ALA A 115 -12.06 26.06 -2.26
N GLU A 116 -12.09 26.92 -3.27
CA GLU A 116 -12.27 28.37 -3.10
C GLU A 116 -13.64 28.70 -2.47
N SER A 117 -14.70 28.04 -2.94
CA SER A 117 -16.04 28.17 -2.36
C SER A 117 -16.15 27.63 -0.92
N MET A 118 -15.22 26.74 -0.54
CA MET A 118 -15.09 26.21 0.82
C MET A 118 -14.20 27.08 1.72
N GLY A 119 -13.76 28.25 1.24
CA GLY A 119 -12.92 29.18 2.00
C GLY A 119 -11.44 28.76 2.08
N VAL A 120 -10.98 27.88 1.20
CA VAL A 120 -9.56 27.52 1.11
C VAL A 120 -8.83 28.60 0.34
N GLU A 121 -7.99 29.36 1.04
CA GLU A 121 -7.09 30.34 0.43
C GLU A 121 -5.80 29.66 -0.02
N VAL A 122 -5.48 29.77 -1.31
CA VAL A 122 -4.27 29.21 -1.93
C VAL A 122 -3.44 30.38 -2.45
N GLN A 123 -2.26 30.58 -1.87
CA GLN A 123 -1.33 31.59 -2.37
C GLN A 123 -0.68 31.11 -3.67
N SER A 124 -0.66 31.97 -4.69
CA SER A 124 0.00 31.67 -5.97
C SER A 124 1.52 31.64 -5.83
N ASN A 125 2.16 30.79 -6.63
CA ASN A 125 3.61 30.59 -6.71
C ASN A 125 4.27 30.16 -5.38
N THR A 126 3.49 29.61 -4.44
CA THR A 126 3.99 29.04 -3.19
C THR A 126 3.35 27.68 -2.89
N VAL A 127 4.05 26.87 -2.10
CA VAL A 127 3.55 25.57 -1.64
C VAL A 127 2.68 25.79 -0.41
N ASN A 128 1.39 25.52 -0.55
CA ASN A 128 0.42 25.65 0.53
C ASN A 128 0.18 24.26 1.13
N GLU A 129 0.38 24.10 2.44
CA GLU A 129 -0.08 22.93 3.18
C GLU A 129 -1.46 23.21 3.75
N ILE A 130 -2.46 22.45 3.31
CA ILE A 130 -3.87 22.69 3.61
C ILE A 130 -4.42 21.48 4.35
N LEU A 131 -5.13 21.72 5.46
CA LEU A 131 -5.86 20.67 6.15
C LEU A 131 -7.25 20.53 5.54
N LEU A 132 -7.58 19.31 5.09
CA LEU A 132 -8.92 19.02 4.59
C LEU A 132 -9.97 19.18 5.69
N PRO A 133 -11.19 19.63 5.36
CA PRO A 133 -12.32 19.62 6.28
C PRO A 133 -12.53 18.24 6.91
N ASN A 134 -13.06 18.19 8.14
CA ASN A 134 -13.19 16.95 8.92
C ASN A 134 -13.86 15.78 8.16
N HIS A 135 -14.86 16.08 7.32
CA HIS A 135 -15.59 15.09 6.54
C HIS A 135 -14.81 14.58 5.30
N LEU A 136 -13.73 15.26 4.90
CA LEU A 136 -12.87 14.94 3.75
C LEU A 136 -11.48 14.43 4.13
N THR A 137 -11.12 14.40 5.42
CA THR A 137 -9.79 13.94 5.88
C THR A 137 -9.39 12.57 5.32
N HIS A 138 -10.34 11.65 5.16
CA HIS A 138 -10.13 10.31 4.58
C HIS A 138 -9.60 10.30 3.12
N LEU A 139 -9.62 11.44 2.43
CA LEU A 139 -9.08 11.56 1.07
C LEU A 139 -7.55 11.58 1.04
N SER A 140 -6.89 11.89 2.17
CA SER A 140 -5.44 11.95 2.35
C SER A 140 -5.01 11.28 3.66
N LYS A 141 -4.06 10.34 3.61
CA LYS A 141 -3.64 9.52 4.76
C LYS A 141 -2.86 10.30 5.85
N ASN A 142 -2.35 11.50 5.56
CA ASN A 142 -1.58 12.32 6.52
C ASN A 142 -2.50 13.19 7.41
N GLY A 143 -3.44 12.57 8.12
CA GLY A 143 -4.40 13.31 8.96
C GLY A 143 -5.33 14.25 8.18
N GLY A 144 -5.48 14.04 6.87
CA GLY A 144 -6.21 14.94 5.98
C GLY A 144 -5.41 16.12 5.45
N SER A 145 -4.11 16.24 5.74
CA SER A 145 -3.26 17.27 5.10
C SER A 145 -3.11 17.01 3.60
N ILE A 146 -3.01 18.06 2.80
CA ILE A 146 -2.67 18.03 1.37
C ILE A 146 -1.66 19.14 1.07
N LYS A 147 -0.97 19.01 -0.06
CA LYS A 147 -0.18 20.12 -0.62
C LYS A 147 -0.84 20.66 -1.87
N TRP A 148 -0.88 21.98 -1.98
CA TRP A 148 -1.38 22.69 -3.13
C TRP A 148 -0.35 23.69 -3.61
N PHE A 149 0.04 23.55 -4.88
CA PHE A 149 0.80 24.57 -5.59
C PHE A 149 -0.03 25.10 -6.76
N ARG A 150 -0.17 26.42 -6.80
CA ARG A 150 -0.87 27.14 -7.85
C ARG A 150 0.17 27.93 -8.62
N ASP A 151 0.46 27.48 -9.83
CA ASP A 151 1.23 28.22 -10.83
C ASP A 151 0.29 29.11 -11.65
N GLU A 152 0.84 30.06 -12.41
CA GLU A 152 0.09 30.96 -13.30
C GLU A 152 -0.79 30.18 -14.30
N ASN A 153 -0.38 28.98 -14.69
CA ASN A 153 -1.02 28.19 -15.74
C ASN A 153 -1.68 26.89 -15.24
N ALA A 154 -1.38 26.44 -14.02
CA ALA A 154 -1.80 25.13 -13.53
C ALA A 154 -1.87 25.05 -12.00
N ASP A 155 -2.97 24.46 -11.52
CA ASP A 155 -3.09 23.92 -10.17
C ASP A 155 -2.55 22.50 -10.10
N TYR A 156 -1.86 22.22 -9.00
CA TYR A 156 -1.31 20.93 -8.67
C TYR A 156 -1.59 20.60 -7.20
N VAL A 157 -2.26 19.46 -6.96
CA VAL A 157 -2.73 19.09 -5.62
C VAL A 157 -2.29 17.68 -5.27
N LEU A 158 -1.46 17.56 -4.24
CA LEU A 158 -0.96 16.29 -3.72
C LEU A 158 -1.80 15.84 -2.52
N PHE A 159 -2.53 14.75 -2.69
CA PHE A 159 -3.17 14.01 -1.61
C PHE A 159 -2.21 12.93 -1.12
N TYR A 160 -1.80 13.01 0.14
CA TYR A 160 -0.85 12.05 0.69
C TYR A 160 -1.43 10.64 0.72
N TRP A 161 -0.65 9.72 0.16
CA TRP A 161 -0.71 8.30 0.51
C TRP A 161 0.21 8.03 1.69
N TRP A 162 1.34 8.73 1.75
CA TRP A 162 2.27 8.70 2.86
C TRP A 162 3.06 9.99 2.98
N HIS A 163 3.34 10.37 4.23
CA HIS A 163 4.25 11.44 4.59
C HIS A 163 5.33 10.84 5.50
N GLY A 164 6.55 10.74 4.98
CA GLY A 164 7.60 9.94 5.58
C GLY A 164 8.56 10.67 6.49
N MET A 165 9.28 9.88 7.29
CA MET A 165 10.50 10.35 7.96
C MET A 165 11.58 10.58 6.89
N PHE A 166 12.40 11.63 7.08
CA PHE A 166 13.46 12.05 6.15
C PHE A 166 13.00 12.69 4.83
N GLY A 167 11.81 13.30 4.81
CA GLY A 167 11.40 14.16 3.68
C GLY A 167 10.95 13.40 2.43
N VAL A 168 10.76 12.07 2.52
CA VAL A 168 10.18 11.27 1.44
C VAL A 168 8.67 11.25 1.57
N GLU A 169 7.97 11.57 0.49
CA GLU A 169 6.51 11.65 0.44
C GLU A 169 6.00 10.89 -0.77
N ASN A 170 4.80 10.32 -0.67
CA ASN A 170 4.13 9.77 -1.83
C ASN A 170 2.63 10.00 -1.77
N GLY A 171 1.99 9.99 -2.93
CA GLY A 171 0.58 10.31 -3.01
C GLY A 171 0.02 10.44 -4.40
N PHE A 172 -1.23 10.87 -4.42
CA PHE A 172 -1.99 11.14 -5.63
C PHE A 172 -1.86 12.62 -5.97
N LEU A 173 -1.15 12.90 -7.05
CA LEU A 173 -1.01 14.24 -7.61
C LEU A 173 -2.10 14.45 -8.67
N TYR A 174 -2.92 15.47 -8.43
CA TYR A 174 -3.77 16.06 -9.44
C TYR A 174 -3.01 17.17 -10.16
N CYS A 175 -3.06 17.19 -11.49
CA CYS A 175 -2.52 18.23 -12.36
C CYS A 175 -3.64 18.79 -13.23
N SER A 176 -4.08 20.02 -13.01
CA SER A 176 -5.19 20.65 -13.76
C SER A 176 -5.02 20.62 -15.28
N GLN A 177 -3.79 20.78 -15.79
CA GLN A 177 -3.45 20.76 -17.22
C GLN A 177 -3.02 19.36 -17.72
N GLY A 178 -3.07 18.33 -16.88
CA GLY A 178 -2.70 16.97 -17.28
C GLY A 178 -1.22 16.74 -17.54
N MET A 179 -0.36 17.71 -17.21
CA MET A 179 1.08 17.61 -17.35
C MET A 179 1.73 17.49 -15.97
N LEU A 180 2.68 16.57 -15.84
CA LEU A 180 3.57 16.54 -14.68
C LEU A 180 4.52 17.74 -14.75
N PRO A 181 4.81 18.39 -13.62
CA PRO A 181 5.82 19.43 -13.55
C PRO A 181 7.23 18.84 -13.79
N GLU A 182 8.11 19.60 -14.44
CA GLU A 182 9.48 19.15 -14.74
C GLU A 182 10.34 19.04 -13.47
N ASN A 183 10.91 17.85 -13.22
CA ASN A 183 11.97 17.43 -12.25
C ASN A 183 11.95 17.95 -10.79
N SER A 184 11.60 19.21 -10.55
CA SER A 184 11.45 19.85 -9.24
C SER A 184 10.06 20.46 -9.13
N PHE A 185 9.29 20.03 -8.13
CA PHE A 185 7.93 20.50 -7.90
C PHE A 185 7.63 20.47 -6.39
N LEU A 186 6.93 21.48 -5.86
CA LEU A 186 6.61 21.60 -4.43
C LEU A 186 7.83 21.69 -3.48
N GLU A 187 8.99 22.16 -3.93
CA GLU A 187 10.28 22.01 -3.20
C GLU A 187 10.82 20.57 -3.16
N TYR A 188 10.19 19.63 -3.87
CA TYR A 188 10.62 18.24 -3.96
C TYR A 188 11.32 17.97 -5.28
N THR A 189 12.33 17.11 -5.23
CA THR A 189 12.79 16.42 -6.43
C THR A 189 11.81 15.29 -6.71
N LEU A 190 11.14 15.34 -7.87
CA LEU A 190 10.31 14.24 -8.35
C LEU A 190 11.21 13.02 -8.55
N MET A 191 10.95 11.95 -7.80
CA MET A 191 11.68 10.70 -8.03
C MET A 191 11.18 10.07 -9.33
N ARG A 192 12.07 9.43 -10.08
CA ARG A 192 11.83 8.84 -11.42
C ARG A 192 10.62 7.91 -11.53
N SER A 193 10.09 7.41 -10.41
CA SER A 193 8.91 6.56 -10.39
C SER A 193 7.67 7.44 -10.26
N HIS A 194 7.07 7.85 -11.38
CA HIS A 194 5.68 8.34 -11.37
C HIS A 194 4.86 7.43 -12.27
N LYS A 195 3.61 7.14 -11.88
CA LYS A 195 2.70 6.32 -12.68
C LYS A 195 1.44 7.12 -12.98
N LYS A 196 1.15 7.35 -14.26
CA LYS A 196 -0.15 7.91 -14.68
C LYS A 196 -1.25 6.94 -14.25
N LEU A 197 -2.23 7.45 -13.51
CA LEU A 197 -3.37 6.67 -13.03
C LEU A 197 -4.61 6.94 -13.89
N ASP A 198 -4.79 8.18 -14.31
CA ASP A 198 -5.93 8.66 -15.09
C ASP A 198 -5.54 9.99 -15.78
N ASP A 199 -6.49 10.59 -16.49
CA ASP A 199 -6.35 11.97 -16.96
C ASP A 199 -6.20 12.89 -15.77
N ASN A 200 -5.20 13.78 -15.82
CA ASN A 200 -4.84 14.69 -14.74
C ASN A 200 -4.34 14.05 -13.44
N TRP A 201 -4.21 12.72 -13.36
CA TRP A 201 -3.86 12.02 -12.12
C TRP A 201 -2.60 11.17 -12.22
N TYR A 202 -1.71 11.36 -11.26
CA TYR A 202 -0.45 10.64 -11.14
C TYR A 202 -0.26 10.11 -9.73
N PHE A 203 0.30 8.91 -9.61
CA PHE A 203 0.91 8.46 -8.36
C PHE A 203 2.39 8.84 -8.38
N ILE A 204 2.82 9.65 -7.42
CA ILE A 204 4.19 10.16 -7.37
C ILE A 204 4.89 9.75 -6.08
N TRP A 205 6.22 9.61 -6.18
CA TRP A 205 7.13 9.57 -5.04
C TRP A 205 8.06 10.79 -5.13
N CYS A 206 8.17 11.50 -4.02
CA CYS A 206 8.91 12.76 -3.91
C CYS A 206 9.88 12.68 -2.76
N SER A 207 11.03 13.34 -2.88
CA SER A 207 11.93 13.61 -1.76
C SER A 207 12.27 15.08 -1.74
N ARG A 208 12.23 15.67 -0.54
CA ARG A 208 12.90 16.93 -0.25
C ARG A 208 14.41 16.74 -0.33
#